data_AF-A0A9Q1UY92-F1
#
_entry.id   AF-A0A9Q1UY92-F1
#
_cell.length_a   1.000
_cell.length_b   1.000
_cell.length_c   1.000
_cell.angle_alpha   90.00
_cell.angle_beta   90.00
_cell.angle_gamma   90.00
#
_symmetry.space_group_name_H-M   'P 1'
#
loop_
_entity.id
_entity.type
_entity.pdbx_description
1 polymer ?
#
loop_
_entity_poly.entity_id
_entity_poly.type
_entity_poly.pdbx_seq_one_letter_code
_entity_poly.pdbx_strand_id
1 'polypeptide(L)'
;MVGVFVLIKLNEEIAKVVEIATEKIRGEEGIYLNAEEMWIEYKKTNNNIKVKGEYEAWKFGVDTDLLADLVVRGEKTATASAHTLYEIERESLPNVGKYNIILDSKDKAICIIQTTKVYVVKFKEVSKKHAFKEGEGDKTLSYWKKCHKDFFTICMTAVGKEFSEDMKVVCEEFKVVFKI
;
A
#
# COMPACT_ATOMS: atom_id res chain seq x y z
N MET A 1 -3.34 -38.36 -25.51
CA MET A 1 -3.57 -38.96 -24.18
C MET A 1 -4.50 -38.02 -23.44
N VAL A 2 -5.78 -38.38 -23.36
CA VAL A 2 -6.87 -37.52 -22.89
C VAL A 2 -6.93 -37.67 -21.36
N GLY A 3 -6.62 -36.61 -20.62
CA GLY A 3 -6.70 -36.62 -19.16
C GLY A 3 -8.16 -36.71 -18.72
N VAL A 4 -8.50 -37.81 -18.05
CA VAL A 4 -9.83 -38.10 -17.51
C VAL A 4 -10.16 -37.06 -16.42
N PHE A 5 -11.13 -36.19 -16.68
CA PHE A 5 -11.81 -35.41 -15.64
C PHE A 5 -12.66 -36.38 -14.81
N VAL A 6 -12.19 -36.74 -13.61
CA VAL A 6 -13.04 -37.40 -12.62
C VAL A 6 -13.80 -36.31 -11.88
N LEU A 7 -15.05 -36.07 -12.27
CA LEU A 7 -16.04 -35.28 -11.52
C LEU A 7 -16.47 -36.09 -10.28
N ILE A 8 -15.69 -36.01 -9.20
CA ILE A 8 -16.19 -36.36 -7.86
C ILE A 8 -16.84 -35.09 -7.32
N LYS A 9 -18.13 -35.15 -6.96
CA LYS A 9 -18.73 -34.12 -6.09
C LYS A 9 -18.04 -34.22 -4.72
N LEU A 10 -16.96 -33.47 -4.56
CA LEU A 10 -16.29 -33.31 -3.28
C LEU A 10 -17.18 -32.46 -2.37
N ASN A 11 -17.26 -32.79 -1.08
CA ASN A 11 -17.82 -31.85 -0.12
C ASN A 11 -16.90 -30.60 -0.06
N GLU A 12 -17.39 -29.48 0.48
CA GLU A 12 -16.61 -28.23 0.54
C GLU A 12 -15.24 -28.37 1.22
N GLU A 13 -15.10 -29.28 2.19
CA GLU A 13 -13.84 -29.52 2.90
C GLU A 13 -12.83 -30.23 2.00
N ILE A 14 -13.25 -31.26 1.25
CA ILE A 14 -12.36 -32.00 0.37
C ILE A 14 -12.03 -31.18 -0.89
N ALA A 15 -12.95 -30.35 -1.37
CA ALA A 15 -12.67 -29.39 -2.45
C ALA A 15 -11.52 -28.44 -2.07
N LYS A 16 -11.54 -27.89 -0.85
CA LYS A 16 -10.45 -27.07 -0.30
C LYS A 16 -9.14 -27.83 -0.17
N VAL A 17 -9.19 -29.09 0.28
CA VAL A 17 -7.97 -29.92 0.40
C VAL A 17 -7.35 -30.21 -0.97
N VAL A 18 -8.18 -30.44 -1.99
CA VAL A 18 -7.72 -30.68 -3.36
C VAL A 18 -7.19 -29.39 -4.00
N GLU A 19 -7.81 -28.24 -3.74
CA GLU A 19 -7.31 -26.93 -4.18
C GLU A 19 -5.94 -26.62 -3.57
N ILE A 20 -5.80 -26.75 -2.24
CA ILE A 20 -4.52 -26.59 -1.52
C ILE A 20 -3.45 -27.56 -2.03
N ALA A 21 -3.82 -28.81 -2.31
CA ALA A 21 -2.89 -29.81 -2.85
C ALA A 21 -2.49 -29.48 -4.29
N THR A 22 -3.42 -28.98 -5.09
CA THR A 22 -3.17 -28.58 -6.49
C THR A 22 -2.27 -27.34 -6.56
N GLU A 23 -2.42 -26.40 -5.62
CA GLU A 23 -1.55 -25.24 -5.45
C GLU A 23 -0.13 -25.64 -5.02
N LYS A 24 0.00 -26.55 -4.05
CA LYS A 24 1.31 -27.09 -3.63
C LYS A 24 2.05 -27.84 -4.74
N ILE A 25 1.34 -28.46 -5.68
CA ILE A 25 1.92 -29.23 -6.79
C ILE A 25 2.37 -28.31 -7.96
N ARG A 26 1.86 -27.08 -8.06
CA ARG A 26 2.10 -26.18 -9.20
C ARG A 26 3.46 -25.44 -9.20
N GLY A 27 4.33 -25.65 -8.21
CA GLY A 27 5.71 -25.17 -8.24
C GLY A 27 5.96 -23.97 -7.31
N GLU A 28 7.22 -23.85 -6.87
CA GLU A 28 7.74 -22.91 -5.87
C GLU A 28 7.70 -21.43 -6.31
N GLU A 29 6.51 -20.88 -6.57
CA GLU A 29 6.25 -19.47 -6.34
C GLU A 29 5.52 -19.37 -5.00
N GLY A 30 6.06 -18.63 -4.03
CA GLY A 30 5.44 -18.47 -2.71
C GLY A 30 3.94 -18.16 -2.82
N ILE A 31 3.14 -18.62 -1.87
CA ILE A 31 1.71 -18.30 -1.83
C ILE A 31 1.59 -16.78 -1.67
N TYR A 32 1.33 -16.08 -2.77
CA TYR A 32 1.08 -14.64 -2.76
C TYR A 32 -0.42 -14.43 -2.68
N LEU A 33 -0.86 -13.62 -1.71
CA LEU A 33 -2.27 -13.27 -1.58
C LEU A 33 -2.58 -12.08 -2.47
N ASN A 34 -3.81 -12.05 -3.00
CA ASN A 34 -4.42 -10.81 -3.46
C ASN A 34 -4.94 -9.98 -2.28
N ALA A 35 -5.43 -8.77 -2.57
CA ALA A 35 -5.89 -7.84 -1.52
C ALA A 35 -7.05 -8.41 -0.67
N GLU A 36 -8.02 -9.07 -1.30
CA GLU A 36 -9.17 -9.64 -0.61
C GLU A 36 -8.74 -10.80 0.31
N GLU A 37 -7.88 -11.68 -0.20
CA GLU A 37 -7.34 -12.81 0.57
C GLU A 37 -6.52 -12.33 1.78
N MET A 38 -5.63 -11.35 1.60
CA MET A 38 -4.86 -10.76 2.69
C MET A 38 -5.76 -10.12 3.74
N TRP A 39 -6.82 -9.43 3.33
CA TRP A 39 -7.80 -8.85 4.25
C TRP A 39 -8.55 -9.92 5.05
N ILE A 40 -8.92 -11.03 4.41
CA ILE A 40 -9.57 -12.17 5.07
C ILE A 40 -8.62 -12.78 6.12
N GLU A 41 -7.35 -13.00 5.78
CA GLU A 41 -6.35 -13.54 6.71
C GLU A 41 -6.09 -12.62 7.90
N TYR A 42 -6.02 -11.31 7.67
CA TYR A 42 -5.91 -10.33 8.75
C TYR A 42 -7.11 -10.38 9.70
N LYS A 43 -8.34 -10.43 9.17
CA LYS A 43 -9.54 -10.53 10.01
C LYS A 43 -9.53 -11.81 10.86
N LYS A 44 -9.18 -12.96 10.28
CA LYS A 44 -9.11 -14.25 10.99
C LYS A 44 -8.12 -14.21 12.14
N THR A 45 -6.92 -13.68 11.90
CA THR A 45 -5.84 -13.59 12.90
C THR A 45 -6.14 -12.56 13.99
N ASN A 46 -6.95 -11.54 13.68
CA ASN A 46 -7.33 -10.48 14.60
C ASN A 46 -8.78 -10.56 15.11
N ASN A 47 -9.40 -11.75 15.18
CA ASN A 47 -10.81 -11.97 15.59
C ASN A 47 -11.26 -11.29 16.91
N ASN A 48 -10.33 -10.88 17.79
CA ASN A 48 -10.64 -10.10 19.02
C ASN A 48 -10.72 -8.58 18.81
N ILE A 49 -10.20 -8.07 17.69
CA ILE A 49 -10.37 -6.69 17.25
C ILE A 49 -11.58 -6.72 16.33
N LYS A 50 -12.68 -6.08 16.73
CA LYS A 50 -13.75 -5.74 15.78
C LYS A 50 -13.18 -4.73 14.78
N VAL A 51 -12.41 -5.20 13.80
CA VAL A 51 -11.95 -4.41 12.65
C VAL A 51 -13.21 -4.07 11.87
N LYS A 52 -13.84 -2.96 12.25
CA LYS A 52 -14.94 -2.36 11.51
C LYS A 52 -14.30 -1.46 10.46
N GLY A 53 -14.58 -1.72 9.20
CA GLY A 53 -14.14 -0.85 8.11
C GLY A 53 -13.88 -1.58 6.81
N GLU A 54 -13.84 -0.78 5.76
CA GLU A 54 -13.36 -1.15 4.44
C GLU A 54 -11.85 -0.87 4.36
N TYR A 55 -11.16 -1.59 3.47
CA TYR A 55 -9.77 -1.31 3.13
C TYR A 55 -9.72 -0.66 1.75
N GLU A 56 -8.64 0.07 1.50
CA GLU A 56 -8.24 0.43 0.13
C GLU A 56 -6.96 -0.31 -0.23
N ALA A 57 -6.83 -0.73 -1.49
CA ALA A 57 -5.62 -1.37 -1.99
C ALA A 57 -4.98 -0.48 -3.04
N TRP A 58 -3.70 -0.16 -2.87
CA TRP A 58 -2.98 0.73 -3.77
C TRP A 58 -1.47 0.44 -3.78
N LYS A 59 -0.80 0.97 -4.80
CA LYS A 59 0.64 0.84 -5.06
C LYS A 59 1.34 2.16 -4.75
N PHE A 60 2.52 2.10 -4.15
CA PHE A 60 3.39 3.27 -4.12
C PHE A 60 3.85 3.63 -5.54
N GLY A 61 4.19 4.90 -5.75
CA GLY A 61 4.50 5.48 -7.08
C GLY A 61 5.76 4.92 -7.76
N VAL A 62 6.72 5.81 -8.06
CA VAL A 62 7.78 5.64 -9.07
C VAL A 62 8.58 4.32 -9.00
N ASP A 63 8.80 3.78 -7.80
CA ASP A 63 9.48 2.48 -7.58
C ASP A 63 8.66 1.59 -6.64
N THR A 64 7.53 1.08 -7.15
CA THR A 64 6.51 0.38 -6.36
C THR A 64 7.08 -0.74 -5.49
N ASP A 65 7.91 -1.61 -6.06
CA ASP A 65 8.42 -2.80 -5.37
C ASP A 65 9.41 -2.43 -4.26
N LEU A 66 10.33 -1.50 -4.55
CA LEU A 66 11.27 -0.98 -3.55
C LEU A 66 10.53 -0.32 -2.38
N LEU A 67 9.53 0.51 -2.68
CA LEU A 67 8.78 1.25 -1.67
C LEU A 67 7.93 0.30 -0.81
N ALA A 68 7.34 -0.74 -1.39
CA ALA A 68 6.64 -1.78 -0.65
C ALA A 68 7.58 -2.56 0.28
N ASP A 69 8.78 -2.94 -0.19
CA ASP A 69 9.81 -3.60 0.63
C ASP A 69 10.26 -2.71 1.81
N LEU A 70 10.49 -1.41 1.58
CA LEU A 70 10.83 -0.47 2.64
C LEU A 70 9.75 -0.39 3.73
N VAL A 71 8.47 -0.51 3.35
CA VAL A 71 7.35 -0.56 4.31
C VAL A 71 7.40 -1.86 5.12
N VAL A 72 7.59 -3.01 4.47
CA VAL A 72 7.66 -4.33 5.13
C VAL A 72 8.81 -4.40 6.14
N ARG A 73 9.95 -3.81 5.79
CA ARG A 73 11.13 -3.70 6.66
C ARG A 73 10.97 -2.67 7.78
N GLY A 74 9.90 -1.88 7.77
CA GLY A 74 9.62 -0.86 8.77
C GLY A 74 10.48 0.40 8.64
N GLU A 75 11.14 0.57 7.49
CA GLU A 75 11.96 1.76 7.21
C GLU A 75 11.13 2.91 6.67
N LYS A 76 10.15 2.60 5.81
CA LYS A 76 9.13 3.54 5.34
C LYS A 76 7.88 3.43 6.21
N THR A 77 7.61 4.48 6.95
CA THR A 77 6.47 4.62 7.88
C THR A 77 5.69 5.91 7.66
N ALA A 78 5.97 6.60 6.56
CA ALA A 78 5.26 7.80 6.13
C ALA A 78 5.18 7.86 4.60
N THR A 79 4.21 8.63 4.11
CA THR A 79 4.01 8.95 2.70
C THR A 79 3.48 10.37 2.54
N ALA A 80 3.59 10.91 1.33
CA ALA A 80 3.14 12.26 0.99
C ALA A 80 2.37 12.29 -0.34
N SER A 81 1.31 13.09 -0.40
CA SER A 81 0.51 13.32 -1.60
C SER A 81 0.18 14.81 -1.80
N ALA A 82 -0.14 15.21 -3.02
CA ALA A 82 -0.45 16.60 -3.33
C ALA A 82 -1.89 16.94 -2.93
N HIS A 83 -2.06 17.90 -2.01
CA HIS A 83 -3.39 18.33 -1.54
C HIS A 83 -4.31 18.78 -2.69
N THR A 84 -3.73 19.44 -3.68
CA THR A 84 -4.44 19.94 -4.86
C THR A 84 -5.19 18.85 -5.62
N LEU A 85 -4.71 17.60 -5.62
CA LEU A 85 -5.36 16.51 -6.33
C LEU A 85 -6.70 16.14 -5.66
N TYR A 86 -6.73 16.07 -4.32
CA TYR A 86 -7.98 15.87 -3.56
C TYR A 86 -9.01 16.97 -3.85
N GLU A 87 -8.57 18.24 -3.95
CA GLU A 87 -9.47 19.36 -4.26
C GLU A 87 -10.08 19.26 -5.67
N ILE A 88 -9.29 18.80 -6.65
CA ILE A 88 -9.74 18.62 -8.04
C ILE A 88 -10.70 17.45 -8.15
N GLU A 89 -10.36 16.32 -7.55
CA GLU A 89 -11.13 15.08 -7.59
C GLU A 89 -12.34 15.11 -6.64
N ARG A 90 -12.43 16.13 -5.79
CA ARG A 90 -13.46 16.29 -4.74
C ARG A 90 -13.44 15.12 -3.76
N GLU A 91 -12.26 14.59 -3.49
CA GLU A 91 -12.04 13.51 -2.54
C GLU A 91 -11.72 14.05 -1.15
N SER A 92 -12.14 13.30 -0.12
CA SER A 92 -11.75 13.59 1.25
C SER A 92 -10.28 13.24 1.49
N LEU A 93 -9.60 14.01 2.34
CA LEU A 93 -8.28 13.65 2.82
C LEU A 93 -8.29 12.28 3.55
N PRO A 94 -7.14 11.59 3.60
CA PRO A 94 -7.01 10.35 4.36
C PRO A 94 -7.37 10.53 5.84
N ASN A 95 -7.93 9.47 6.44
CA ASN A 95 -8.37 9.48 7.83
C ASN A 95 -7.46 8.63 8.72
N VAL A 96 -7.18 9.11 9.93
CA VAL A 96 -6.50 8.31 10.96
C VAL A 96 -7.34 7.08 11.29
N GLY A 97 -6.68 5.92 11.39
CA GLY A 97 -7.31 4.63 11.64
C GLY A 97 -7.69 3.85 10.39
N LYS A 98 -7.63 4.46 9.20
CA LYS A 98 -7.90 3.79 7.91
C LYS A 98 -6.86 2.70 7.65
N TYR A 99 -7.34 1.57 7.12
CA TYR A 99 -6.49 0.44 6.72
C TYR A 99 -6.27 0.49 5.22
N ASN A 100 -5.03 0.28 4.81
CA ASN A 100 -4.64 0.19 3.40
C ASN A 100 -3.83 -1.08 3.17
N ILE A 101 -4.08 -1.75 2.06
CA ILE A 101 -3.28 -2.86 1.56
C ILE A 101 -2.28 -2.32 0.56
N ILE A 102 -1.02 -2.53 0.83
CA ILE A 102 0.07 -2.15 -0.07
C ILE A 102 0.29 -3.29 -1.05
N LEU A 103 0.23 -2.95 -2.33
CA LEU A 103 0.45 -3.85 -3.45
C LEU A 103 1.85 -3.66 -4.05
N ASP A 104 2.42 -4.74 -4.60
CA ASP A 104 3.59 -4.65 -5.47
C ASP A 104 3.20 -4.28 -6.91
N SER A 105 4.20 -4.16 -7.80
CA SER A 105 4.02 -3.86 -9.22
C SER A 105 3.13 -4.89 -9.94
N LYS A 106 3.04 -6.12 -9.45
CA LYS A 106 2.28 -7.25 -10.00
C LYS A 106 0.92 -7.45 -9.32
N ASP A 107 0.43 -6.46 -8.56
CA ASP A 107 -0.86 -6.50 -7.83
C ASP A 107 -0.92 -7.56 -6.71
N LYS A 108 0.23 -8.04 -6.24
CA LYS A 108 0.31 -8.94 -5.09
C LYS A 108 0.24 -8.11 -3.81
N ALA A 109 -0.56 -8.57 -2.86
CA ALA A 109 -0.66 -7.92 -1.55
C ALA A 109 0.59 -8.20 -0.72
N ILE A 110 1.26 -7.14 -0.30
CA ILE A 110 2.55 -7.20 0.41
C ILE A 110 2.36 -7.02 1.92
N CYS A 111 1.56 -6.03 2.33
CA CYS A 111 1.24 -5.82 3.74
C CYS A 111 -0.03 -4.98 3.91
N ILE A 112 -0.54 -4.96 5.14
CA ILE A 112 -1.59 -4.03 5.57
C ILE A 112 -0.95 -2.98 6.48
N ILE A 113 -1.20 -1.72 6.16
CA ILE A 113 -0.85 -0.57 6.99
C ILE A 113 -2.09 0.07 7.60
N GLN A 114 -1.91 0.71 8.75
CA GLN A 114 -2.93 1.56 9.36
C GLN A 114 -2.38 2.98 9.50
N THR A 115 -3.12 3.96 8.99
CA THR A 115 -2.77 5.39 9.13
C THR A 115 -2.88 5.80 10.59
N THR A 116 -1.80 6.35 11.14
CA THR A 116 -1.67 6.77 12.54
C THR A 116 -1.72 8.28 12.72
N LYS A 117 -1.38 9.03 11.67
CA LYS A 117 -1.37 10.50 11.68
C LYS A 117 -1.56 11.03 10.28
N VAL A 118 -2.34 12.10 10.14
CA VAL A 118 -2.49 12.87 8.90
C VAL A 118 -2.34 14.35 9.24
N TYR A 119 -1.59 15.09 8.43
CA TYR A 119 -1.45 16.53 8.57
C TYR A 119 -1.10 17.17 7.23
N VAL A 120 -1.39 18.46 7.09
CA VAL A 120 -1.13 19.22 5.86
C VAL A 120 -0.13 20.33 6.15
N VAL A 121 0.95 20.41 5.37
CA VAL A 121 1.97 21.46 5.45
C VAL A 121 2.32 21.95 4.04
N LYS A 122 3.00 23.08 3.93
CA LYS A 122 3.59 23.46 2.64
C LYS A 122 4.75 22.55 2.30
N PHE A 123 4.99 22.30 1.01
CA PHE A 123 6.11 21.50 0.53
C PHE A 123 7.44 21.94 1.14
N LYS A 124 7.71 23.25 1.18
CA LYS A 124 8.96 23.78 1.75
C LYS A 124 9.12 23.55 3.25
N GLU A 125 8.01 23.35 3.96
CA GLU A 125 7.92 23.18 5.42
C GLU A 125 7.93 21.71 5.85
N VAL A 126 7.99 20.76 4.91
CA VAL A 126 8.13 19.34 5.24
C VAL A 126 9.41 19.12 6.06
N SER A 127 9.24 18.49 7.22
CA SER A 127 10.31 18.35 8.19
C SER A 127 11.31 17.25 7.82
N LYS A 128 12.56 17.38 8.31
CA LYS A 128 13.57 16.30 8.24
C LYS A 128 13.06 14.99 8.87
N LYS A 129 12.24 15.09 9.92
CA LYS A 129 11.64 13.93 10.59
C LYS A 129 10.67 13.18 9.68
N HIS A 130 9.88 13.89 8.87
CA HIS A 130 8.97 13.26 7.91
C HIS A 130 9.77 12.58 6.79
N ALA A 131 10.73 13.29 6.20
CA ALA A 131 11.61 12.71 5.19
C ALA A 131 12.34 11.44 5.67
N PHE A 132 12.82 11.44 6.91
CA PHE A 132 13.45 10.26 7.51
C PHE A 132 12.46 9.09 7.65
N LYS A 133 11.20 9.37 8.04
CA LYS A 133 10.14 8.36 8.13
C LYS A 133 9.70 7.82 6.78
N GLU A 134 9.80 8.60 5.71
CA GLU A 134 9.57 8.09 4.35
C GLU A 134 10.63 7.08 3.93
N GLY A 135 11.83 7.13 4.54
CA GLY A 135 12.80 6.04 4.49
C GLY A 135 13.51 5.85 3.14
N GLU A 136 13.23 6.70 2.15
CA GLU A 136 13.77 6.61 0.80
C GLU A 136 15.20 7.17 0.67
N GLY A 137 15.98 6.60 -0.25
CA GLY A 137 17.33 7.05 -0.56
C GLY A 137 18.24 7.09 0.67
N ASP A 138 18.87 8.25 0.90
CA ASP A 138 19.74 8.49 2.06
C ASP A 138 18.98 8.98 3.31
N LYS A 139 17.63 8.95 3.28
CA LYS A 139 16.72 9.39 4.36
C LYS A 139 16.88 10.87 4.74
N THR A 140 17.48 11.68 3.88
CA THR A 140 17.64 13.12 4.10
C THR A 140 16.48 13.92 3.52
N LEU A 141 16.23 15.10 4.10
CA LEU A 141 15.28 16.06 3.54
C LEU A 141 15.69 16.55 2.15
N SER A 142 16.99 16.59 1.85
CA SER A 142 17.48 17.02 0.54
C SER A 142 17.08 16.03 -0.55
N TYR A 143 17.30 14.73 -0.30
CA TYR A 143 16.86 13.66 -1.19
C TYR A 143 15.34 13.69 -1.36
N TRP A 144 14.61 13.76 -0.23
CA TRP A 144 13.15 13.85 -0.24
C TRP A 144 12.64 15.00 -1.11
N LYS A 145 13.17 16.22 -0.92
CA LYS A 145 12.76 17.41 -1.68
C LYS A 145 13.06 17.26 -3.17
N LYS A 146 14.19 16.64 -3.54
CA LYS A 146 14.53 16.40 -4.93
C LYS A 146 13.50 15.48 -5.59
N CYS A 147 13.32 14.27 -5.04
CA CYS A 147 12.43 13.26 -5.63
C CYS A 147 10.97 13.73 -5.66
N HIS A 148 10.49 14.35 -4.56
CA HIS A 148 9.10 14.82 -4.50
C HIS A 148 8.85 16.05 -5.38
N LYS A 149 9.85 16.92 -5.60
CA LYS A 149 9.70 18.01 -6.56
C LYS A 149 9.53 17.48 -7.97
N ASP A 150 10.33 16.50 -8.38
CA ASP A 150 10.23 15.88 -9.71
C ASP A 150 8.87 15.21 -9.88
N PHE A 151 8.45 14.40 -8.91
CA PHE A 151 7.15 13.72 -8.92
C PHE A 151 5.96 14.69 -8.92
N PHE A 152 5.92 15.66 -8.00
CA PHE A 152 4.81 16.62 -7.94
C PHE A 152 4.78 17.57 -9.13
N THR A 153 5.91 17.86 -9.77
CA THR A 153 5.90 18.61 -11.04
C THR A 153 5.11 17.85 -12.10
N ILE A 154 5.35 16.54 -12.25
CA ILE A 154 4.60 15.69 -13.19
C ILE A 154 3.10 15.68 -12.84
N CYS A 155 2.76 15.46 -11.56
CA CYS A 155 1.36 15.45 -11.12
C CYS A 155 0.65 16.79 -11.37
N MET A 156 1.29 17.92 -11.06
CA MET A 156 0.70 19.24 -11.25
C MET A 156 0.52 19.55 -12.74
N THR A 157 1.50 19.23 -13.58
CA THR A 157 1.39 19.42 -15.03
C THR A 157 0.23 18.62 -15.63
N ALA A 158 0.02 17.38 -15.17
CA ALA A 158 -1.08 16.53 -15.64
C ALA A 158 -2.47 17.15 -15.39
N VAL A 159 -2.60 18.02 -14.38
CA VAL A 159 -3.84 18.72 -14.04
C VAL A 159 -3.83 20.21 -14.43
N GLY A 160 -2.94 20.60 -15.34
CA GLY A 160 -2.85 21.98 -15.84
C GLY A 160 -2.40 22.99 -14.79
N LYS A 161 -1.58 22.58 -13.82
CA LYS A 161 -1.01 23.40 -12.75
C LYS A 161 0.51 23.33 -12.77
N GLU A 162 1.14 24.23 -12.03
CA GLU A 162 2.59 24.27 -11.85
C GLU A 162 2.98 23.87 -10.42
N PHE A 163 4.15 23.24 -10.28
CA PHE A 163 4.74 22.99 -8.97
C PHE A 163 5.10 24.31 -8.28
N SER A 164 4.86 24.38 -6.98
CA SER A 164 5.27 25.51 -6.14
C SER A 164 5.76 25.00 -4.79
N GLU A 165 6.81 25.62 -4.25
CA GLU A 165 7.28 25.33 -2.89
C GLU A 165 6.26 25.68 -1.79
N ASP A 166 5.28 26.53 -2.11
CA ASP A 166 4.16 26.88 -1.25
C ASP A 166 2.94 25.95 -1.42
N MET A 167 2.99 24.97 -2.34
CA MET A 167 1.90 24.02 -2.51
C MET A 167 1.70 23.19 -1.24
N LYS A 168 0.44 22.85 -0.93
CA LYS A 168 0.12 22.01 0.22
C LYS A 168 0.39 20.54 -0.09
N VAL A 169 1.05 19.88 0.85
CA VAL A 169 1.34 18.44 0.85
C VAL A 169 0.57 17.81 2.00
N VAL A 170 -0.15 16.74 1.70
CA VAL A 170 -0.80 15.89 2.69
C VAL A 170 0.23 14.84 3.12
N CYS A 171 0.61 14.86 4.38
CA CYS A 171 1.56 13.95 4.97
C CYS A 171 0.81 12.92 5.82
N GLU A 172 1.08 11.64 5.57
CA GLU A 172 0.57 10.52 6.36
C GLU A 172 1.71 9.82 7.07
N GLU A 173 1.48 9.39 8.31
CA GLU A 173 2.32 8.43 9.01
C GLU A 173 1.50 7.17 9.29
N PHE A 174 2.09 6.00 9.15
CA PHE A 174 1.40 4.72 9.28
C PHE A 174 2.28 3.67 9.96
N LYS A 175 1.65 2.57 10.36
CA LYS A 175 2.31 1.38 10.87
C LYS A 175 1.85 0.15 10.10
N VAL A 176 2.74 -0.81 9.88
CA VAL A 176 2.35 -2.15 9.40
C VAL A 176 1.59 -2.84 10.52
N VAL A 177 0.41 -3.38 10.21
CA VAL A 177 -0.43 -4.15 11.14
C VAL A 177 -0.51 -5.63 10.76
N PHE A 178 -0.19 -5.96 9.52
CA PHE A 178 -0.16 -7.33 9.02
C PHE A 178 0.80 -7.45 7.83
N LYS A 179 1.52 -8.56 7.74
CA LYS A 179 2.38 -8.94 6.62
C LYS A 179 2.54 -10.46 6.62
N ILE A 180 2.84 -11.04 5.48
CA ILE A 180 3.07 -12.49 5.30
C ILE A 180 4.57 -12.78 5.37
#